data_AF-A0A7V6DPA2-F1
#
_entry.id   AF-A0A7V6DPA2-F1
#
_cell.length_a   1.000
_cell.length_b   1.000
_cell.length_c   1.000
_cell.angle_alpha   90.00
_cell.angle_beta   90.00
_cell.angle_gamma   90.00
#
_symmetry.space_group_name_H-M   'P 1'
#
loop_
_entity.id
_entity.type
_entity.pdbx_description
1 polymer ?
#
loop_
_entity_poly.entity_id
_entity_poly.type
_entity_poly.pdbx_seq_one_letter_code
_entity_poly.pdbx_strand_id
1 'polypeptide(L)'
;MMKNLVGPPSRRAARTLLVPVRIIRVPWLIPGWARAQTWRQVILVRRGVKLTTRLLAHELAHVLQWRAFGPFGFVRRYARHLWAPGYEHHPLEIIARLAEQDEFYLTWAREILIARNNHGHFHKT
;
A
#
# COMPACT_ATOMS: atom_id res chain seq x y z
N MET A 1 2.88 22.89 10.26
CA MET A 1 3.87 22.83 9.16
C MET A 1 3.77 21.45 8.46
N MET A 2 2.89 21.31 7.47
CA MET A 2 2.48 20.03 6.83
C MET A 2 2.93 19.91 5.35
N LYS A 3 4.18 20.23 5.02
CA LYS A 3 4.62 20.37 3.62
C LYS A 3 5.24 19.13 2.96
N ASN A 4 5.28 17.96 3.61
CA ASN A 4 6.00 16.77 3.10
C ASN A 4 5.19 15.46 3.10
N LEU A 5 3.86 15.54 3.02
CA LEU A 5 3.03 14.36 2.80
C LEU A 5 2.74 14.24 1.31
N VAL A 6 3.20 13.15 0.70
CA VAL A 6 3.02 12.88 -0.73
C VAL A 6 1.53 12.61 -0.97
N GLY A 7 0.81 13.64 -1.42
CA GLY A 7 -0.56 13.51 -1.91
C GLY A 7 -0.62 12.70 -3.21
N PRO A 8 -1.83 12.35 -3.68
CA PRO A 8 -2.00 11.63 -4.93
C PRO A 8 -1.36 12.44 -6.09
N PRO A 9 -0.60 11.78 -6.98
CA PRO A 9 0.00 12.45 -8.12
C PRO A 9 -1.07 12.86 -9.14
N SER A 10 -0.78 13.88 -9.94
CA SER A 10 -1.62 14.23 -11.09
C SER A 10 -1.74 13.04 -12.07
N ARG A 11 -2.85 12.91 -12.79
CA ARG A 11 -3.11 11.80 -13.76
C ARG A 11 -1.99 11.60 -14.80
N ARG A 12 -1.20 12.64 -15.10
CA ARG A 12 -0.05 12.56 -16.02
C ARG A 12 1.20 11.99 -15.35
N ALA A 13 1.45 12.34 -14.09
CA ALA A 13 2.56 11.79 -13.29
C ALA A 13 2.27 10.35 -12.82
N ALA A 14 0.98 10.02 -12.64
CA ALA A 14 0.48 8.71 -12.25
C ALA A 14 1.08 7.54 -13.05
N ARG A 15 1.13 7.65 -14.40
CA ARG A 15 1.67 6.59 -15.27
C ARG A 15 3.14 6.25 -15.02
N THR A 16 3.96 7.24 -14.65
CA THR A 16 5.39 7.05 -14.33
C THR A 16 5.60 6.55 -12.88
N LEU A 17 4.56 6.69 -12.05
CA LEU A 17 4.56 6.28 -10.64
C LEU A 17 4.06 4.87 -10.43
N LEU A 18 3.33 4.30 -11.39
CA LEU A 18 2.99 2.88 -11.41
C LEU A 18 4.29 2.08 -11.39
N VAL A 19 4.59 1.49 -10.23
CA VAL A 19 5.68 0.53 -10.08
C VAL A 19 5.11 -0.88 -10.16
N PRO A 20 5.87 -1.85 -10.67
CA PRO A 20 5.49 -3.24 -10.50
C PRO A 20 5.40 -3.55 -9.00
N VAL A 21 4.29 -4.13 -8.58
CA VAL A 21 4.05 -4.51 -7.18
C VAL A 21 3.89 -6.02 -7.12
N ARG A 22 4.57 -6.64 -6.15
CA ARG A 22 4.47 -8.08 -5.90
C ARG A 22 3.60 -8.34 -4.68
N ILE A 23 2.52 -9.07 -4.85
CA ILE A 23 1.62 -9.46 -3.74
C ILE A 23 1.94 -10.89 -3.32
N ILE A 24 2.26 -11.10 -2.04
CA ILE A 24 2.60 -12.40 -1.47
C ILE A 24 1.65 -12.69 -0.30
N ARG A 25 1.02 -13.87 -0.29
CA ARG A 25 0.22 -14.31 0.86
C ARG A 25 1.10 -15.02 1.87
N VAL A 26 1.05 -14.58 3.12
CA VAL A 26 1.88 -15.10 4.21
C VAL A 26 1.04 -15.61 5.38
N PRO A 27 1.46 -16.69 6.08
CA PRO A 27 0.69 -17.27 7.18
C PRO A 27 0.82 -16.49 8.50
N TRP A 28 2.05 -16.24 9.00
CA TRP A 28 2.29 -15.63 10.33
C TRP A 28 3.28 -14.45 10.32
N LEU A 29 3.77 -14.03 9.15
CA LEU A 29 4.82 -13.00 9.06
C LEU A 29 4.34 -11.57 9.35
N ILE A 30 3.02 -11.35 9.45
CA ILE A 30 2.46 -10.06 9.83
C ILE A 30 1.78 -10.18 11.20
N PRO A 31 1.89 -9.16 12.08
CA PRO A 31 1.23 -9.17 13.39
C PRO A 31 -0.27 -9.46 13.28
N GLY A 32 -0.86 -10.11 14.30
CA GLY A 32 -2.25 -10.57 14.26
C GLY A 32 -3.29 -9.47 14.03
N TRP A 33 -2.96 -8.22 14.36
CA TRP A 33 -3.79 -7.03 14.15
C TRP A 33 -3.68 -6.46 12.73
N ALA A 34 -2.64 -6.81 11.97
CA ALA A 34 -2.43 -6.36 10.59
C ALA A 34 -3.07 -7.33 9.60
N ARG A 35 -3.73 -6.77 8.57
CA ARG A 35 -4.36 -7.54 7.47
C ARG A 35 -3.42 -7.70 6.29
N ALA A 36 -2.59 -6.68 6.06
CA ALA A 36 -1.53 -6.64 5.07
C ALA A 36 -0.41 -5.72 5.59
N GLN A 37 0.75 -5.76 4.92
CA GLN A 37 1.87 -4.89 5.20
C GLN A 37 2.73 -4.67 3.95
N THR A 38 3.15 -3.43 3.72
CA THR A 38 3.99 -3.06 2.58
C THR A 38 5.47 -2.96 2.94
N TRP A 39 6.29 -3.66 2.17
CA TRP A 39 7.75 -3.68 2.24
C TRP A 39 8.31 -3.28 0.87
N ARG A 40 8.65 -2.00 0.70
CA ARG A 40 9.05 -1.42 -0.60
C ARG A 40 7.99 -1.60 -1.69
N GLN A 41 8.18 -2.55 -2.61
CA GLN A 41 7.26 -2.88 -3.71
C GLN A 41 6.56 -4.22 -3.48
N VAL A 42 6.76 -4.83 -2.30
CA VAL A 42 6.15 -6.11 -1.92
C VAL A 42 5.02 -5.84 -0.93
N ILE A 43 3.82 -6.33 -1.25
CA ILE A 43 2.67 -6.28 -0.36
C ILE A 43 2.46 -7.69 0.20
N LEU A 44 2.69 -7.83 1.50
CA LEU A 44 2.41 -9.05 2.24
C LEU A 44 0.95 -9.03 2.68
N VAL A 45 0.19 -10.08 2.39
CA VAL A 45 -1.22 -10.19 2.77
C VAL A 45 -1.40 -11.43 3.63
N ARG A 46 -2.11 -11.32 4.77
CA ARG A 46 -2.36 -12.49 5.60
C ARG A 46 -3.15 -13.55 4.83
N ARG A 47 -2.78 -14.82 4.99
CA ARG A 47 -3.58 -15.93 4.47
C ARG A 47 -5.00 -15.88 5.07
N GLY A 48 -6.01 -16.11 4.25
CA GLY A 48 -7.43 -16.01 4.65
C GLY A 48 -8.02 -14.60 4.58
N VAL A 49 -7.21 -13.55 4.46
CA VAL A 49 -7.73 -12.18 4.27
C VAL A 49 -8.11 -11.97 2.80
N LYS A 50 -9.36 -11.56 2.57
CA LYS A 50 -9.80 -11.05 1.26
C LYS A 50 -9.11 -9.72 0.99
N LEU A 51 -8.31 -9.70 -0.08
CA LEU A 51 -7.67 -8.49 -0.59
C LEU A 51 -8.72 -7.66 -1.35
N THR A 52 -9.27 -6.66 -0.70
CA THR A 52 -10.25 -5.73 -1.30
C THR A 52 -9.53 -4.61 -2.05
N THR A 53 -10.24 -3.94 -2.97
CA THR A 53 -9.70 -2.76 -3.68
C THR A 53 -9.23 -1.68 -2.71
N ARG A 54 -10.00 -1.40 -1.64
CA ARG A 54 -9.65 -0.40 -0.64
C ARG A 54 -8.40 -0.79 0.17
N LEU A 55 -8.31 -2.06 0.60
CA LEU A 55 -7.12 -2.55 1.30
C LEU A 55 -5.89 -2.48 0.40
N LEU A 56 -6.02 -2.81 -0.88
CA LEU A 56 -4.90 -2.70 -1.81
C LEU A 56 -4.52 -1.23 -2.08
N ALA A 57 -5.49 -0.33 -2.22
CA ALA A 57 -5.24 1.11 -2.37
C ALA A 57 -4.45 1.69 -1.18
N HIS A 58 -4.79 1.26 0.05
CA HIS A 58 -4.05 1.60 1.26
C HIS A 58 -2.58 1.18 1.17
N GLU A 59 -2.31 -0.08 0.84
CA GLU A 59 -0.94 -0.61 0.71
C GLU A 59 -0.16 0.06 -0.43
N LEU A 60 -0.81 0.41 -1.53
CA LEU A 60 -0.19 1.15 -2.64
C LEU A 60 0.27 2.55 -2.25
N ALA A 61 -0.43 3.22 -1.32
CA ALA A 61 0.06 4.48 -0.76
C ALA A 61 1.38 4.27 -0.01
N HIS A 62 1.52 3.19 0.76
CA HIS A 62 2.80 2.84 1.38
C HIS A 62 3.88 2.55 0.34
N VAL A 63 3.57 1.89 -0.78
CA VAL A 63 4.55 1.65 -1.87
C VAL A 63 5.12 2.98 -2.38
N LEU A 64 4.26 3.97 -2.63
CA LEU A 64 4.71 5.29 -3.08
C LEU A 64 5.47 6.05 -1.99
N GLN A 65 5.05 5.94 -0.73
CA GLN A 65 5.78 6.51 0.41
C GLN A 65 7.19 5.89 0.55
N TRP A 66 7.33 4.58 0.39
CA TRP A 66 8.62 3.87 0.35
C TRP A 66 9.49 4.37 -0.80
N ARG A 67 8.91 4.55 -2.00
CA ARG A 67 9.62 5.08 -3.17
C ARG A 67 10.08 6.52 -2.95
N ALA A 68 9.23 7.36 -2.36
CA ALA A 68 9.50 8.78 -2.14
C ALA A 68 10.55 9.03 -1.04
N PHE A 69 10.51 8.27 0.04
CA PHE A 69 11.38 8.50 1.20
C PHE A 69 12.61 7.59 1.26
N GLY A 70 12.64 6.52 0.45
CA GLY A 70 13.62 5.45 0.58
C GLY A 70 13.44 4.66 1.89
N PRO A 71 14.22 3.57 2.06
CA PRO A 71 14.03 2.66 3.19
C PRO A 71 14.25 3.30 4.56
N PHE A 72 15.37 4.01 4.73
CA PHE A 72 15.68 4.70 5.98
C PHE A 72 14.72 5.85 6.25
N GLY A 73 14.32 6.60 5.21
CA GLY A 73 13.41 7.72 5.36
C GLY A 73 12.01 7.28 5.77
N PHE A 74 11.52 6.16 5.24
CA PHE A 74 10.24 5.57 5.62
C PHE A 74 10.28 5.09 7.08
N VAL A 75 11.23 4.22 7.43
CA VAL A 75 11.34 3.67 8.80
C VAL A 75 11.51 4.78 9.83
N ARG A 76 12.34 5.80 9.58
CA ARG A 76 12.50 6.94 10.49
C ARG A 76 11.23 7.76 10.68
N ARG A 77 10.39 7.89 9.64
CA ARG A 77 9.08 8.58 9.75
C ARG A 77 8.10 7.73 10.55
N TYR A 78 8.13 6.42 10.31
CA TYR A 78 7.31 5.45 11.02
C TYR A 78 7.63 5.42 12.52
N ALA A 79 8.91 5.25 12.85
CA ALA A 79 9.41 5.15 14.21
C ALA A 79 9.17 6.42 15.06
N ARG A 80 9.19 7.61 14.43
CA ARG A 80 8.97 8.89 15.12
C ARG A 80 7.59 9.03 15.76
N HIS A 81 6.62 8.24 15.34
CA HIS A 81 5.25 8.31 15.84
C HIS A 81 4.87 7.08 16.68
N LEU A 82 5.81 6.16 16.93
CA LEU A 82 5.60 5.03 17.85
C LEU A 82 5.38 5.49 19.31
N TRP A 83 5.77 6.73 19.63
CA TRP A 83 5.60 7.35 20.95
C TRP A 83 4.38 8.27 21.04
N ALA A 84 3.64 8.47 19.94
CA ALA A 84 2.43 9.29 19.90
C ALA A 84 1.18 8.45 20.19
N PRO A 85 0.13 9.01 20.83
CA PRO A 85 -1.08 8.25 21.14
C PRO A 85 -1.85 7.92 19.85
N GLY A 86 -1.76 6.66 19.43
CA GLY A 86 -2.63 6.07 18.41
C GLY A 86 -2.00 5.92 17.03
N TYR A 87 -1.99 4.68 16.54
CA TYR A 87 -1.64 4.32 15.15
C TYR A 87 -2.43 5.14 14.11
N GLU A 88 -3.68 5.51 14.45
CA GLU A 88 -4.58 6.26 13.58
C GLU A 88 -4.15 7.71 13.31
N HIS A 89 -3.29 8.28 14.18
CA HIS A 89 -2.76 9.63 14.00
C HIS A 89 -1.42 9.65 13.25
N HIS A 90 -0.91 8.49 12.85
CA HIS A 90 0.35 8.39 12.14
C HIS A 90 0.20 9.04 10.74
N PRO A 91 0.99 10.08 10.38
CA PRO A 91 0.78 10.81 9.12
C PRO A 91 0.82 9.93 7.87
N LEU A 92 1.66 8.89 7.85
CA LEU A 92 1.70 7.92 6.75
C LEU A 92 0.44 7.05 6.67
N GLU A 93 -0.16 6.71 7.81
CA GLU A 93 -1.41 5.93 7.89
C GLU A 93 -2.59 6.80 7.50
N ILE A 94 -2.64 8.06 7.92
CA ILE A 94 -3.66 9.03 7.48
C ILE A 94 -3.68 9.13 5.95
N ILE A 95 -2.52 9.27 5.32
CA ILE A 95 -2.44 9.29 3.85
C ILE A 95 -2.90 7.97 3.24
N ALA A 96 -2.55 6.83 3.84
CA ALA A 96 -3.01 5.53 3.37
C ALA A 96 -4.53 5.35 3.53
N ARG A 97 -5.15 5.90 4.60
CA ARG A 97 -6.61 5.96 4.78
C ARG A 97 -7.30 6.86 3.75
N LEU A 98 -6.70 8.00 3.41
CA LEU A 98 -7.19 8.85 2.33
C LEU A 98 -7.12 8.13 0.98
N ALA A 99 -6.07 7.35 0.74
CA ALA A 99 -5.93 6.54 -0.47
C ALA A 99 -7.03 5.48 -0.64
N GLU A 100 -7.67 5.01 0.45
CA GLU A 100 -8.82 4.10 0.38
C GLU A 100 -10.06 4.72 -0.31
N GLN A 101 -10.06 6.03 -0.53
CA GLN A 101 -11.14 6.80 -1.15
C GLN A 101 -10.69 7.57 -2.41
N ASP A 102 -9.39 7.59 -2.68
CA ASP A 102 -8.82 8.32 -3.80
C ASP A 102 -8.92 7.53 -5.10
N GLU A 103 -9.46 8.16 -6.15
CA GLU A 103 -9.71 7.50 -7.43
C GLU A 103 -8.45 6.94 -8.10
N PHE A 104 -7.30 7.61 -7.96
CA PHE A 104 -6.07 7.14 -8.58
C PHE A 104 -5.63 5.81 -7.94
N TYR A 105 -5.58 5.74 -6.61
CA TYR A 105 -5.19 4.51 -5.91
C TYR A 105 -6.22 3.39 -6.10
N LEU A 106 -7.52 3.73 -6.10
CA LEU A 106 -8.58 2.75 -6.34
C LEU A 106 -8.51 2.17 -7.76
N THR A 107 -8.23 3.00 -8.77
CA THR A 107 -8.08 2.54 -10.16
C THR A 107 -6.87 1.63 -10.30
N TRP A 108 -5.71 2.03 -9.77
CA TRP A 108 -4.50 1.22 -9.78
C TRP A 108 -4.70 -0.13 -9.07
N ALA A 109 -5.39 -0.13 -7.92
CA ALA A 109 -5.74 -1.36 -7.20
C ALA A 109 -6.65 -2.28 -8.03
N ARG A 110 -7.68 -1.73 -8.71
CA ARG A 110 -8.56 -2.53 -9.58
C ARG A 110 -7.79 -3.18 -10.72
N GLU A 111 -6.93 -2.42 -11.39
CA GLU A 111 -6.10 -2.92 -12.50
C GLU A 111 -5.23 -4.10 -12.07
N ILE A 112 -4.56 -3.99 -10.91
CA ILE A 112 -3.77 -5.09 -10.35
C ILE A 112 -4.62 -6.33 -10.06
N LEU A 113 -5.80 -6.14 -9.45
CA LEU A 113 -6.70 -7.25 -9.11
C LEU A 113 -7.25 -7.95 -10.36
N ILE A 114 -7.61 -7.19 -11.40
CA ILE A 114 -8.06 -7.73 -12.69
C ILE A 114 -6.95 -8.54 -13.35
N ALA A 115 -5.75 -7.95 -13.49
CA ALA A 115 -4.60 -8.63 -14.08
C ALA A 115 -4.30 -9.95 -13.36
N ARG A 116 -4.31 -9.93 -12.02
CA ARG A 116 -4.08 -11.13 -11.21
C ARG A 116 -5.14 -12.21 -11.39
N ASN A 117 -6.42 -11.84 -11.49
CA ASN A 117 -7.50 -12.81 -11.72
C ASN A 117 -7.41 -13.44 -13.11
N ASN A 118 -7.00 -12.66 -14.12
CA ASN A 118 -6.81 -13.16 -15.48
C ASN A 118 -5.64 -14.15 -15.58
N HIS A 119 -4.54 -13.93 -14.84
CA HIS A 119 -3.44 -14.90 -14.75
C HIS A 119 -3.77 -16.15 -13.92
N GLY A 120 -4.80 -16.11 -13.07
CA GLY A 120 -5.27 -17.26 -12.30
C GLY A 120 -6.08 -18.29 -13.11
N HIS A 121 -6.48 -17.96 -14.34
CA HIS A 121 -7.27 -18.84 -15.22
C HIS A 121 -6.45 -19.74 -16.15
N PHE A 122 -5.11 -19.60 -16.19
CA PHE A 122 -4.23 -20.35 -17.12
C PHE A 122 -3.57 -21.62 -16.55
N HIS A 123 -3.94 -22.07 -15.35
CA HIS A 123 -3.47 -23.35 -14.81
C HIS A 123 -4.63 -24.29 -14.47
N LYS A 124 -5.31 -24.77 -15.51
CA LYS A 124 -5.99 -26.08 -15.54
C LYS A 124 -5.91 -26.64 -16.97
N THR A 125 -4.81 -27.33 -17.26
CA THR A 125 -4.67 -28.35 -18.31
C THR A 125 -3.77 -29.42 -17.75
#